data_AF-A0ABD7LEB8-F1
#
_entry.id   AF-A0ABD7LEB8-F1
#
_cell.length_a   1.000
_cell.length_b   1.000
_cell.length_c   1.000
_cell.angle_alpha   90.00
_cell.angle_beta   90.00
_cell.angle_gamma   90.00
#
_symmetry.space_group_name_H-M   'P 1'
#
loop_
_entity.id
_entity.type
_entity.pdbx_description
1 polymer ?
#
loop_
_entity_poly.entity_id
_entity_poly.type
_entity_poly.pdbx_seq_one_letter_code
_entity_poly.pdbx_strand_id
1 'polypeptide(L)'
;MSQAISQEASTINTRELRDAFGAFMTGVTIVTTARDDGQPLGFTANSFSSVSLDPALLLVSIAKTSSNFQTFSTAGHFAINILAEGQTELSNRFARPSEDRFANVGWHLSAHRNPLIDDVSAWFDCTTHEVIDAGDHAIIIGKVEAFHSAGYAGLGYYRGGYFTPAKLSTEVIAGPKVVVSAIIARDDKVLMIRTAEGKWTLPAKAIGREGADKALAELFRQYQPDASASFIYSVYNNTETHYQYISFLCSAPDEAAAAGEFVSLDDLDADALQDSALASMLERYRKESQLKSYGLYFGDHSTGTVRPLLS
;
A
#
# COMPACT_ATOMS: atom_id res chain seq x y z
N MET A 1 53.15 17.66 -3.76
CA MET A 1 52.71 17.14 -2.46
C MET A 1 51.20 16.97 -2.54
N SER A 2 50.76 15.71 -2.54
CA SER A 2 49.37 15.30 -2.75
C SER A 2 48.56 15.58 -1.49
N GLN A 3 47.49 16.38 -1.59
CA GLN A 3 46.44 16.43 -0.57
C GLN A 3 45.43 15.33 -0.89
N ALA A 4 45.44 14.29 -0.05
CA ALA A 4 44.40 13.29 -0.03
C ALA A 4 43.08 13.95 0.43
N ILE A 5 42.08 13.96 -0.45
CA ILE A 5 40.69 14.22 -0.06
C ILE A 5 40.20 12.93 0.59
N SER A 6 40.16 12.91 1.92
CA SER A 6 39.42 11.91 2.68
C SER A 6 37.92 12.11 2.39
N GLN A 7 37.35 11.24 1.58
CA GLN A 7 35.90 11.09 1.44
C GLN A 7 35.34 10.60 2.79
N GLU A 8 34.69 11.50 3.53
CA GLU A 8 33.80 11.10 4.62
C GLU A 8 32.64 10.31 4.01
N ALA A 9 32.61 9.00 4.27
CA ALA A 9 31.47 8.18 3.93
C ALA A 9 30.28 8.63 4.79
N SER A 10 29.32 9.32 4.16
CA SER A 10 28.01 9.55 4.79
C SER A 10 27.40 8.17 5.08
N THR A 11 27.31 7.79 6.35
CA THR A 11 26.67 6.54 6.75
C THR A 11 25.18 6.63 6.44
N ILE A 12 24.74 5.96 5.37
CA ILE A 12 23.32 5.91 4.98
C ILE A 12 22.52 5.31 6.14
N ASN A 13 21.49 6.00 6.60
CA ASN A 13 20.56 5.48 7.59
C ASN A 13 19.69 4.39 6.95
N THR A 14 19.87 3.14 7.40
CA THR A 14 19.18 1.97 6.83
C THR A 14 17.66 2.02 6.98
N ARG A 15 17.14 2.71 8.01
CA ARG A 15 15.71 2.89 8.20
C ARG A 15 15.14 3.86 7.16
N GLU A 16 15.78 5.02 6.98
CA GLU A 16 15.38 6.00 5.97
C GLU A 16 15.46 5.43 4.56
N LEU A 17 16.50 4.65 4.26
CA LEU A 17 16.64 3.96 2.98
C LEU A 17 15.51 2.94 2.74
N ARG A 18 15.16 2.13 3.75
CA ARG A 18 14.04 1.18 3.65
C ARG A 18 12.71 1.89 3.46
N ASP A 19 12.50 2.99 4.17
CA ASP A 19 11.29 3.80 4.05
C ASP A 19 11.23 4.44 2.64
N ALA A 20 12.36 4.90 2.10
CA ALA A 20 12.47 5.37 0.72
C ALA A 20 12.19 4.26 -0.33
N PHE A 21 12.67 3.03 -0.14
CA PHE A 21 12.32 1.93 -1.05
C PHE A 21 10.85 1.55 -1.00
N GLY A 22 10.22 1.64 0.18
CA GLY A 22 8.80 1.32 0.33
C GLY A 22 7.85 2.28 -0.40
N ALA A 23 8.36 3.44 -0.85
CA ALA A 23 7.67 4.42 -1.70
C ALA A 23 7.09 3.78 -2.98
N PHE A 24 7.82 2.82 -3.52
CA PHE A 24 7.40 2.11 -4.70
C PHE A 24 6.35 1.07 -4.31
N MET A 25 5.11 1.34 -4.72
CA MET A 25 3.99 0.42 -4.53
C MET A 25 4.22 -0.89 -5.28
N THR A 26 3.97 -2.01 -4.62
CA THR A 26 4.15 -3.34 -5.21
C THR A 26 2.92 -4.22 -5.00
N GLY A 27 2.80 -5.27 -5.81
CA GLY A 27 2.01 -6.44 -5.40
C GLY A 27 2.71 -7.22 -4.29
N VAL A 28 2.02 -8.23 -3.77
CA VAL A 28 2.59 -9.21 -2.84
C VAL A 28 2.67 -10.57 -3.51
N THR A 29 3.82 -11.21 -3.39
CA THR A 29 4.03 -12.56 -3.92
C THR A 29 4.46 -13.54 -2.84
N ILE A 30 4.16 -14.82 -3.04
CA ILE A 30 4.83 -15.92 -2.35
C ILE A 30 5.67 -16.67 -3.38
N VAL A 31 6.98 -16.68 -3.15
CA VAL A 31 7.93 -17.46 -3.93
C VAL A 31 7.95 -18.86 -3.35
N THR A 32 7.76 -19.88 -4.18
CA THR A 32 7.71 -21.29 -3.75
C THR A 32 8.69 -22.15 -4.54
N THR A 33 9.14 -23.22 -3.91
CA THR A 33 9.89 -24.31 -4.55
C THR A 33 9.64 -25.59 -3.76
N ALA A 34 10.06 -26.73 -4.29
CA ALA A 34 10.06 -27.99 -3.56
C ALA A 34 11.50 -28.40 -3.23
N ARG A 35 11.72 -28.94 -2.03
CA ARG A 35 12.96 -29.62 -1.67
C ARG A 35 13.10 -30.94 -2.46
N ASP A 36 14.29 -31.52 -2.42
CA ASP A 36 14.57 -32.81 -3.08
C ASP A 36 13.66 -33.95 -2.57
N ASP A 37 13.27 -33.89 -1.30
CA ASP A 37 12.32 -34.83 -0.67
C ASP A 37 10.85 -34.56 -1.03
N GLY A 38 10.59 -33.53 -1.84
CA GLY A 38 9.25 -33.11 -2.28
C GLY A 38 8.54 -32.19 -1.29
N GLN A 39 9.14 -31.84 -0.16
CA GLN A 39 8.49 -30.92 0.80
C GLN A 39 8.44 -29.49 0.25
N PRO A 40 7.28 -28.82 0.37
CA PRO A 40 7.11 -27.48 -0.15
C PRO A 40 7.84 -26.46 0.73
N LEU A 41 8.44 -25.46 0.08
CA LEU A 41 9.02 -24.30 0.73
C LEU A 41 8.50 -23.04 0.06
N GLY A 42 8.38 -21.99 0.87
CA GLY A 42 8.07 -20.68 0.33
C GLY A 42 8.33 -19.55 1.28
N PHE A 43 8.39 -18.35 0.73
CA PHE A 43 8.52 -17.11 1.49
C PHE A 43 7.78 -15.98 0.79
N THR A 44 7.29 -15.03 1.57
CA THR A 44 6.68 -13.81 1.03
C THR A 44 7.76 -12.88 0.50
N ALA A 45 7.55 -12.35 -0.70
CA ALA A 45 8.41 -11.35 -1.32
C ALA A 45 7.57 -10.28 -2.01
N ASN A 46 8.04 -9.05 -1.97
CA ASN A 46 7.49 -7.93 -2.74
C ASN A 46 8.54 -7.25 -3.63
N SER A 47 9.73 -7.85 -3.76
CA SER A 47 10.84 -7.44 -4.63
C SER A 47 10.72 -8.01 -6.05
N PHE A 48 9.53 -8.51 -6.42
CA PHE A 48 9.26 -9.09 -7.72
C PHE A 48 9.25 -8.03 -8.81
N SER A 49 9.77 -8.37 -10.00
CA SER A 49 9.60 -7.57 -11.22
C SER A 49 9.58 -8.44 -12.47
N SER A 50 8.77 -8.04 -13.47
CA SER A 50 8.87 -8.57 -14.83
C SER A 50 10.10 -7.98 -15.52
N VAL A 51 10.87 -8.80 -16.24
CA VAL A 51 12.16 -8.39 -16.84
C VAL A 51 12.10 -8.35 -18.35
N SER A 52 11.60 -9.41 -19.00
CA SER A 52 11.61 -9.55 -20.45
C SER A 52 10.41 -10.35 -20.93
N LEU A 53 9.94 -10.07 -22.14
CA LEU A 53 8.89 -10.85 -22.82
C LEU A 53 9.45 -11.92 -23.75
N ASP A 54 10.62 -11.68 -24.38
CA ASP A 54 11.28 -12.65 -25.25
C ASP A 54 12.82 -12.61 -25.07
N PRO A 55 13.44 -13.59 -24.37
CA PRO A 55 12.77 -14.68 -23.66
C PRO A 55 11.93 -14.15 -22.47
N ALA A 56 10.91 -14.90 -22.06
CA ALA A 56 10.04 -14.53 -20.95
C ALA A 56 10.78 -14.66 -19.60
N LEU A 57 11.19 -13.53 -19.02
CA LEU A 57 11.99 -13.46 -17.79
C LEU A 57 11.31 -12.62 -16.72
N LEU A 58 11.51 -13.04 -15.46
CA LEU A 58 11.14 -12.31 -14.25
C LEU A 58 12.27 -12.38 -13.22
N LEU A 59 12.19 -11.56 -12.18
CA LEU A 59 13.11 -11.62 -11.05
C LEU A 59 12.42 -11.52 -9.70
N VAL A 60 13.09 -12.02 -8.67
CA VAL A 60 12.78 -11.78 -7.26
C VAL A 60 14.06 -11.76 -6.44
N SER A 61 14.09 -10.99 -5.35
CA SER A 61 15.25 -10.94 -4.45
C SER A 61 15.00 -11.70 -3.17
N ILE A 62 15.99 -12.47 -2.72
CA ILE A 62 15.99 -13.20 -1.43
C ILE A 62 17.12 -12.71 -0.54
N ALA A 63 16.83 -12.45 0.74
CA ALA A 63 17.84 -12.08 1.72
C ALA A 63 18.79 -13.26 1.98
N LYS A 64 20.10 -13.00 2.04
CA LYS A 64 21.11 -14.01 2.39
C LYS A 64 20.95 -14.54 3.83
N THR A 65 20.27 -13.78 4.69
CA THR A 65 19.92 -14.16 6.06
C THR A 65 18.69 -15.06 6.16
N SER A 66 17.96 -15.28 5.05
CA SER A 66 16.78 -16.15 5.03
C SER A 66 17.18 -17.60 5.31
N SER A 67 16.41 -18.30 6.15
CA SER A 67 16.56 -19.74 6.36
C SER A 67 16.37 -20.55 5.07
N ASN A 68 15.72 -19.98 4.06
CA ASN A 68 15.45 -20.63 2.78
C ASN A 68 16.50 -20.26 1.72
N PHE A 69 17.47 -19.39 2.02
CA PHE A 69 18.43 -18.87 1.05
C PHE A 69 19.18 -19.98 0.30
N GLN A 70 19.73 -20.95 1.03
CA GLN A 70 20.51 -22.03 0.42
C GLN A 70 19.67 -22.88 -0.54
N THR A 71 18.41 -23.15 -0.18
CA THR A 71 17.50 -23.91 -1.05
C THR A 71 17.16 -23.11 -2.31
N PHE A 72 16.74 -21.86 -2.19
CA PHE A 72 16.35 -21.07 -3.37
C PHE A 72 17.51 -20.68 -4.29
N SER A 73 18.71 -20.44 -3.74
CA SER A 73 19.90 -20.11 -4.54
C SER A 73 20.46 -21.29 -5.35
N THR A 74 20.07 -22.52 -5.00
CA THR A 74 20.50 -23.74 -5.71
C THR A 74 19.35 -24.48 -6.40
N ALA A 75 18.11 -24.07 -6.15
CA ALA A 75 16.93 -24.67 -6.79
C ALA A 75 16.95 -24.43 -8.29
N GLY A 76 16.75 -25.50 -9.07
CA GLY A 76 16.62 -25.41 -10.53
C GLY A 76 15.27 -24.85 -11.00
N HIS A 77 14.26 -24.83 -10.13
CA HIS A 77 12.92 -24.36 -10.42
C HIS A 77 12.30 -23.65 -9.22
N PHE A 78 11.44 -22.68 -9.49
CA PHE A 78 10.63 -22.00 -8.49
C PHE A 78 9.34 -21.46 -9.12
N ALA A 79 8.36 -21.12 -8.31
CA ALA A 79 7.17 -20.41 -8.75
C ALA A 79 6.98 -19.08 -8.03
N ILE A 80 6.35 -18.13 -8.73
CA ILE A 80 5.86 -16.86 -8.19
C ILE A 80 4.34 -16.96 -8.07
N ASN A 81 3.79 -16.77 -6.88
CA ASN A 81 2.35 -16.74 -6.63
C ASN A 81 1.95 -15.30 -6.28
N ILE A 82 1.31 -14.57 -7.19
CA ILE A 82 0.82 -13.20 -6.95
C ILE A 82 -0.48 -13.28 -6.17
N LEU A 83 -0.46 -12.82 -4.92
CA LEU A 83 -1.58 -12.97 -4.00
C LEU A 83 -2.78 -12.13 -4.41
N ALA A 84 -3.99 -12.67 -4.23
CA ALA A 84 -5.24 -11.93 -4.32
C ALA A 84 -5.53 -11.16 -3.03
N GLU A 85 -6.39 -10.15 -3.10
CA GLU A 85 -6.70 -9.24 -1.98
C GLU A 85 -7.07 -9.90 -0.65
N GLY A 86 -7.79 -11.04 -0.70
CA GLY A 86 -8.20 -11.80 0.48
C GLY A 86 -7.06 -12.54 1.19
N GLN A 87 -5.86 -12.62 0.59
CA GLN A 87 -4.77 -13.48 1.05
C GLN A 87 -3.75 -12.76 1.95
N THR A 88 -4.18 -11.74 2.68
CA THR A 88 -3.32 -11.00 3.64
C THR A 88 -2.76 -11.92 4.74
N GLU A 89 -3.58 -12.82 5.28
CA GLU A 89 -3.14 -13.78 6.30
C GLU A 89 -2.07 -14.74 5.76
N LEU A 90 -2.22 -15.16 4.51
CA LEU A 90 -1.28 -16.03 3.83
C LEU A 90 0.08 -15.34 3.65
N SER A 91 0.08 -14.09 3.19
CA SER A 91 1.29 -13.26 3.13
C SER A 91 2.00 -13.18 4.48
N ASN A 92 1.25 -12.92 5.56
CA ASN A 92 1.82 -12.82 6.91
C ASN A 92 2.42 -14.14 7.39
N ARG A 93 1.77 -15.26 7.08
CA ARG A 93 2.25 -16.60 7.42
C ARG A 93 3.59 -16.90 6.76
N PHE A 94 3.71 -16.61 5.46
CA PHE A 94 4.92 -16.90 4.69
C PHE A 94 6.07 -15.90 4.92
N ALA A 95 5.79 -14.75 5.55
CA ALA A 95 6.80 -13.77 5.96
C ALA A 95 7.41 -14.07 7.35
N ARG A 96 6.75 -14.88 8.18
CA ARG A 96 7.16 -15.15 9.58
C ARG A 96 7.82 -16.53 9.74
N PRO A 97 8.67 -16.72 10.76
CA PRO A 97 9.11 -18.06 11.16
C PRO A 97 7.91 -18.95 11.51
N SER A 98 7.89 -20.16 10.99
CA SER A 98 6.84 -21.16 11.24
C SER A 98 7.38 -22.55 10.92
N GLU A 99 6.96 -23.56 11.69
CA GLU A 99 7.35 -24.96 11.46
C GLU A 99 6.71 -25.53 10.18
N ASP A 100 5.48 -25.14 9.87
CA ASP A 100 4.78 -25.52 8.64
C ASP A 100 3.94 -24.37 8.08
N ARG A 101 4.47 -23.72 7.03
CA ARG A 101 3.81 -22.60 6.34
C ARG A 101 2.68 -23.06 5.40
N PHE A 102 2.69 -24.32 4.97
CA PHE A 102 1.74 -24.88 4.01
C PHE A 102 0.57 -25.60 4.69
N ALA A 103 0.63 -25.83 6.01
CA ALA A 103 -0.47 -26.37 6.80
C ALA A 103 -1.78 -25.60 6.54
N ASN A 104 -2.84 -26.28 6.11
CA ASN A 104 -4.15 -25.69 5.81
C ASN A 104 -4.12 -24.60 4.71
N VAL A 105 -3.17 -24.67 3.78
CA VAL A 105 -3.16 -23.85 2.55
C VAL A 105 -3.58 -24.75 1.40
N GLY A 106 -4.50 -24.29 0.54
CA GLY A 106 -4.78 -24.95 -0.74
C GLY A 106 -3.62 -24.71 -1.70
N TRP A 107 -3.00 -25.79 -2.17
CA TRP A 107 -1.94 -25.74 -3.17
C TRP A 107 -1.84 -27.05 -3.93
N HIS A 108 -1.24 -27.00 -5.11
CA HIS A 108 -0.98 -28.16 -5.96
C HIS A 108 0.40 -28.03 -6.63
N LEU A 109 0.93 -29.12 -7.19
CA LEU A 109 2.21 -29.09 -7.89
C LEU A 109 2.03 -28.70 -9.36
N SER A 110 2.91 -27.83 -9.86
CA SER A 110 3.07 -27.56 -11.28
C SER A 110 3.72 -28.74 -12.02
N ALA A 111 3.79 -28.65 -13.35
CA ALA A 111 4.53 -29.62 -14.16
C ALA A 111 6.03 -29.67 -13.81
N HIS A 112 6.62 -28.56 -13.36
CA HIS A 112 7.99 -28.48 -12.86
C HIS A 112 8.11 -28.77 -11.36
N ARG A 113 7.05 -29.31 -10.74
CA ARG A 113 6.97 -29.65 -9.32
C ARG A 113 7.15 -28.46 -8.37
N ASN A 114 6.80 -27.25 -8.81
CA ASN A 114 6.72 -26.11 -7.90
C ASN A 114 5.35 -26.07 -7.22
N PRO A 115 5.27 -25.77 -5.92
CA PRO A 115 3.99 -25.53 -5.25
C PRO A 115 3.30 -24.29 -5.81
N LEU A 116 2.13 -24.45 -6.43
CA LEU A 116 1.24 -23.38 -6.86
C LEU A 116 0.12 -23.25 -5.85
N ILE A 117 -0.06 -22.04 -5.31
CA ILE A 117 -1.06 -21.74 -4.29
C ILE A 117 -2.40 -21.47 -4.97
N ASP A 118 -3.48 -22.00 -4.41
CA ASP A 118 -4.83 -21.81 -4.93
C ASP A 118 -5.34 -20.37 -4.67
N ASP A 119 -6.34 -19.93 -5.44
CA ASP A 119 -7.02 -18.63 -5.31
C ASP A 119 -6.14 -17.37 -5.41
N VAL A 120 -4.94 -17.52 -5.97
CA VAL A 120 -4.03 -16.40 -6.26
C VAL A 120 -4.50 -15.60 -7.48
N SER A 121 -4.13 -14.32 -7.56
CA SER A 121 -4.45 -13.46 -8.70
C SER A 121 -3.76 -13.95 -9.99
N ALA A 122 -2.51 -14.38 -9.86
CA ALA A 122 -1.75 -15.00 -10.94
C ALA A 122 -0.63 -15.89 -10.37
N TRP A 123 -0.12 -16.80 -11.19
CA TRP A 123 1.11 -17.52 -10.87
C TRP A 123 2.00 -17.70 -12.10
N PHE A 124 3.30 -17.89 -11.85
CA PHE A 124 4.32 -18.18 -12.86
C PHE A 124 5.17 -19.37 -12.41
N ASP A 125 5.25 -20.40 -13.24
CA ASP A 125 6.09 -21.59 -13.04
C ASP A 125 7.40 -21.39 -13.81
N CYS A 126 8.53 -21.41 -13.11
CA CYS A 126 9.81 -20.97 -13.65
C CYS A 126 10.91 -22.02 -13.52
N THR A 127 11.82 -22.00 -14.51
CA THR A 127 13.17 -22.53 -14.37
C THR A 127 14.11 -21.42 -13.91
N THR A 128 15.06 -21.74 -13.02
CA THR A 128 16.07 -20.77 -12.59
C THR A 128 17.02 -20.50 -13.75
N HIS A 129 17.07 -19.24 -14.18
CA HIS A 129 17.93 -18.78 -15.27
C HIS A 129 19.30 -18.36 -14.75
N GLU A 130 19.33 -17.55 -13.69
CA GLU A 130 20.55 -17.02 -13.09
C GLU A 130 20.31 -16.62 -11.63
N VAL A 131 21.34 -16.71 -10.79
CA VAL A 131 21.35 -16.17 -9.42
C VAL A 131 22.52 -15.20 -9.29
N ILE A 132 22.21 -13.92 -9.03
CA ILE A 132 23.19 -12.83 -9.01
C ILE A 132 23.40 -12.37 -7.57
N ASP A 133 24.67 -12.28 -7.14
CA ASP A 133 25.04 -11.71 -5.84
C ASP A 133 24.80 -10.19 -5.83
N ALA A 134 23.98 -9.70 -4.88
CA ALA A 134 23.56 -8.30 -4.84
C ALA A 134 23.50 -7.77 -3.39
N GLY A 135 24.68 -7.60 -2.78
CA GLY A 135 24.80 -7.03 -1.43
C GLY A 135 24.32 -8.01 -0.35
N ASP A 136 23.35 -7.62 0.46
CA ASP A 136 22.75 -8.47 1.50
C ASP A 136 21.65 -9.41 0.95
N HIS A 137 21.34 -9.31 -0.35
CA HIS A 137 20.42 -10.16 -1.08
C HIS A 137 21.11 -10.90 -2.24
N ALA A 138 20.42 -11.89 -2.79
CA ALA A 138 20.67 -12.38 -4.14
C ALA A 138 19.43 -12.16 -5.00
N ILE A 139 19.64 -11.85 -6.28
CA ILE A 139 18.59 -11.73 -7.28
C ILE A 139 18.47 -13.08 -7.97
N ILE A 140 17.29 -13.68 -7.94
CA ILE A 140 16.96 -14.90 -8.68
C ILE A 140 16.20 -14.49 -9.92
N ILE A 141 16.77 -14.77 -11.09
CA ILE A 141 16.13 -14.57 -12.38
C ILE A 141 15.51 -15.90 -12.81
N GLY A 142 14.22 -15.88 -13.12
CA GLY A 142 13.47 -17.03 -13.60
C GLY A 142 13.07 -16.88 -15.06
N LYS A 143 13.19 -17.95 -15.82
CA LYS A 143 12.56 -18.07 -17.13
C LYS A 143 11.17 -18.69 -16.94
N VAL A 144 10.15 -18.00 -17.44
CA VAL A 144 8.76 -18.43 -17.32
C VAL A 144 8.51 -19.58 -18.29
N GLU A 145 8.12 -20.74 -17.77
CA GLU A 145 7.77 -21.92 -18.57
C GLU A 145 6.25 -22.10 -18.67
N ALA A 146 5.49 -21.69 -17.64
CA ALA A 146 4.03 -21.62 -17.67
C ALA A 146 3.51 -20.51 -16.75
N PHE A 147 2.29 -20.03 -17.01
CA PHE A 147 1.65 -19.03 -16.18
C PHE A 147 0.13 -19.13 -16.25
N HIS A 148 -0.55 -18.55 -15.27
CA HIS A 148 -2.00 -18.38 -15.26
C HIS A 148 -2.37 -17.05 -14.60
N SER A 149 -3.49 -16.46 -15.03
CA SER A 149 -4.10 -15.30 -14.37
C SER A 149 -5.58 -15.56 -14.17
N ALA A 150 -6.05 -15.42 -12.92
CA ALA A 150 -7.43 -15.66 -12.54
C ALA A 150 -8.31 -14.39 -12.63
N GLY A 151 -7.73 -13.22 -12.95
CA GLY A 151 -8.44 -11.95 -13.03
C GLY A 151 -8.89 -11.37 -11.68
N TYR A 152 -8.57 -12.02 -10.56
CA TYR A 152 -8.77 -11.44 -9.22
C TYR A 152 -7.87 -10.23 -9.05
N ALA A 153 -8.39 -9.21 -8.37
CA ALA A 153 -7.55 -8.09 -7.97
C ALA A 153 -6.46 -8.55 -7.00
N GLY A 154 -5.27 -7.96 -7.14
CA GLY A 154 -4.08 -8.36 -6.38
C GLY A 154 -4.01 -7.70 -5.01
N LEU A 155 -3.40 -8.39 -4.05
CA LEU A 155 -3.00 -7.81 -2.78
C LEU A 155 -1.83 -6.86 -2.99
N GLY A 156 -2.02 -5.61 -2.60
CA GLY A 156 -1.02 -4.57 -2.71
C GLY A 156 -0.22 -4.38 -1.42
N TYR A 157 1.01 -3.89 -1.55
CA TYR A 157 1.87 -3.47 -0.45
C TYR A 157 2.46 -2.09 -0.74
N TYR A 158 2.37 -1.21 0.24
CA TYR A 158 2.87 0.15 0.15
C TYR A 158 3.31 0.58 1.55
N ARG A 159 4.58 0.99 1.65
CA ARG A 159 5.21 1.46 2.89
C ARG A 159 4.83 0.76 4.18
N GLY A 160 5.07 -0.55 4.17
CA GLY A 160 4.92 -1.38 5.36
C GLY A 160 3.51 -1.93 5.56
N GLY A 161 2.53 -1.47 4.77
CA GLY A 161 1.12 -1.85 4.90
C GLY A 161 0.54 -2.52 3.66
N TYR A 162 -0.49 -3.35 3.86
CA TYR A 162 -1.29 -3.91 2.77
C TYR A 162 -2.38 -2.95 2.32
N PHE A 163 -2.71 -2.95 1.03
CA PHE A 163 -3.88 -2.29 0.46
C PHE A 163 -4.55 -3.21 -0.57
N THR A 164 -5.85 -3.00 -0.84
CA THR A 164 -6.61 -3.84 -1.76
C THR A 164 -7.56 -2.99 -2.61
N PRO A 165 -7.60 -3.17 -3.94
CA PRO A 165 -8.59 -2.53 -4.81
C PRO A 165 -10.08 -2.74 -4.41
N ALA A 166 -10.53 -3.93 -3.99
CA ALA A 166 -11.95 -4.19 -3.65
C ALA A 166 -12.36 -3.73 -2.25
N LYS A 167 -11.43 -3.32 -1.37
CA LYS A 167 -11.80 -2.50 -0.21
C LYS A 167 -12.34 -1.13 -0.62
N LEU A 168 -12.04 -0.65 -1.84
CA LEU A 168 -12.68 0.55 -2.37
C LEU A 168 -14.12 0.31 -2.87
N SER A 169 -14.52 -0.93 -3.19
CA SER A 169 -15.85 -1.23 -3.74
C SER A 169 -16.85 -1.87 -2.76
N THR A 170 -16.39 -2.60 -1.74
CA THR A 170 -17.27 -3.55 -1.01
C THR A 170 -17.70 -3.09 0.38
N GLU A 171 -16.98 -2.17 1.04
CA GLU A 171 -17.48 -1.48 2.25
C GLU A 171 -18.46 -0.33 1.93
N VAL A 172 -18.74 -0.08 0.65
CA VAL A 172 -19.62 1.02 0.20
C VAL A 172 -21.08 0.56 -0.04
N ILE A 173 -21.40 -0.74 -0.06
CA ILE A 173 -22.65 -1.19 -0.71
C ILE A 173 -23.75 -1.79 0.23
N ALA A 174 -23.57 -1.89 1.56
CA ALA A 174 -24.69 -2.34 2.42
C ALA A 174 -24.73 -1.79 3.87
N GLY A 175 -25.05 -0.48 4.00
CA GLY A 175 -25.42 0.27 5.24
C GLY A 175 -24.22 0.78 6.06
N PRO A 176 -24.23 1.93 6.79
CA PRO A 176 -25.23 2.97 7.13
C PRO A 176 -25.06 4.28 6.30
N LYS A 177 -25.43 5.46 6.83
CA LYS A 177 -25.25 6.76 6.14
C LYS A 177 -23.75 7.08 6.03
N VAL A 178 -23.18 7.00 4.83
CA VAL A 178 -21.75 7.28 4.59
C VAL A 178 -21.57 8.73 4.14
N VAL A 179 -20.53 9.41 4.63
CA VAL A 179 -20.10 10.74 4.19
C VAL A 179 -18.68 10.65 3.64
N VAL A 180 -18.47 11.19 2.45
CA VAL A 180 -17.14 11.36 1.88
C VAL A 180 -16.66 12.77 2.16
N SER A 181 -15.42 12.91 2.61
CA SER A 181 -14.75 14.21 2.65
C SER A 181 -13.48 14.22 1.81
N ALA A 182 -13.08 15.39 1.34
CA ALA A 182 -11.92 15.58 0.49
C ALA A 182 -10.90 16.48 1.20
N ILE A 183 -9.71 15.94 1.48
CA ILE A 183 -8.53 16.70 1.88
C ILE A 183 -7.86 17.16 0.59
N ILE A 184 -8.30 18.29 0.05
CA ILE A 184 -7.74 18.88 -1.18
C ILE A 184 -6.54 19.72 -0.77
N ALA A 185 -5.34 19.23 -1.07
CA ALA A 185 -4.09 19.80 -0.57
C ALA A 185 -3.19 20.35 -1.69
N ARG A 186 -2.46 21.42 -1.35
CA ARG A 186 -1.44 22.06 -2.19
C ARG A 186 -0.45 22.83 -1.31
N ASP A 187 0.85 22.67 -1.53
CA ASP A 187 1.93 23.45 -0.89
C ASP A 187 1.72 23.67 0.64
N ASP A 188 1.50 22.56 1.37
CA ASP A 188 1.23 22.49 2.83
C ASP A 188 -0.07 23.16 3.32
N LYS A 189 -0.91 23.63 2.41
CA LYS A 189 -2.26 24.12 2.72
C LYS A 189 -3.32 23.10 2.36
N VAL A 190 -4.45 23.18 3.06
CA VAL A 190 -5.64 22.37 2.79
C VAL A 190 -6.82 23.28 2.54
N LEU A 191 -7.61 22.95 1.51
CA LEU A 191 -8.85 23.65 1.24
C LEU A 191 -9.87 23.39 2.36
N MET A 192 -10.26 24.46 3.05
CA MET A 192 -11.17 24.43 4.18
C MET A 192 -12.39 25.31 3.93
N ILE A 193 -13.51 24.95 4.57
CA ILE A 193 -14.78 25.67 4.51
C ILE A 193 -15.29 25.96 5.92
N ARG A 194 -16.13 26.98 6.07
CA ARG A 194 -16.74 27.34 7.36
C ARG A 194 -18.07 26.63 7.54
N THR A 195 -18.31 26.06 8.73
CA THR A 195 -19.63 25.59 9.15
C THR A 195 -20.56 26.77 9.45
N ALA A 196 -21.85 26.50 9.65
CA ALA A 196 -22.82 27.54 10.05
C ALA A 196 -22.44 28.21 11.39
N GLU A 197 -21.77 27.48 12.27
CA GLU A 197 -21.25 27.94 13.57
C GLU A 197 -19.90 28.65 13.45
N GLY A 198 -19.38 28.84 12.22
CA GLY A 198 -18.12 29.52 11.97
C GLY A 198 -16.87 28.68 12.24
N LYS A 199 -17.00 27.38 12.53
CA LYS A 199 -15.85 26.48 12.68
C LYS A 199 -15.31 26.03 11.33
N TRP A 200 -14.04 25.64 11.27
CA TRP A 200 -13.40 25.11 10.08
C TRP A 200 -13.72 23.63 9.87
N THR A 201 -14.05 23.25 8.64
CA THR A 201 -14.27 21.87 8.21
C THR A 201 -13.79 21.59 6.79
N LEU A 202 -13.75 20.32 6.40
CA LEU A 202 -13.40 19.90 5.04
C LEU A 202 -14.62 19.89 4.13
N PRO A 203 -14.45 20.08 2.82
CA PRO A 203 -15.45 19.72 1.83
C PRO A 203 -15.92 18.28 2.03
N ALA A 204 -17.22 18.10 2.29
CA ALA A 204 -17.80 16.78 2.56
C ALA A 204 -19.21 16.64 2.01
N LYS A 205 -19.58 15.42 1.63
CA LYS A 205 -20.88 15.08 1.06
C LYS A 205 -21.33 13.67 1.45
N ALA A 206 -22.60 13.54 1.81
CA ALA A 206 -23.22 12.23 2.03
C ALA A 206 -23.29 11.44 0.71
N ILE A 207 -22.89 10.17 0.75
CA ILE A 207 -22.96 9.26 -0.39
C ILE A 207 -24.44 8.92 -0.65
N GLY A 208 -24.90 9.22 -1.87
CA GLY A 208 -26.15 8.71 -2.41
C GLY A 208 -25.98 7.33 -3.05
N ARG A 209 -27.03 6.82 -3.70
CA ARG A 209 -26.98 5.52 -4.43
C ARG A 209 -25.94 5.44 -5.55
N GLU A 210 -25.37 6.59 -5.92
CA GLU A 210 -24.47 6.76 -7.05
C GLU A 210 -22.98 6.59 -6.66
N GLY A 211 -22.69 6.39 -5.37
CA GLY A 211 -21.36 6.02 -4.90
C GLY A 211 -20.41 7.19 -4.61
N ALA A 212 -19.21 6.86 -4.15
CA ALA A 212 -18.19 7.81 -3.71
C ALA A 212 -17.61 8.64 -4.88
N ASP A 213 -17.42 8.04 -6.06
CA ASP A 213 -16.84 8.72 -7.22
C ASP A 213 -17.67 9.93 -7.65
N LYS A 214 -19.00 9.78 -7.68
CA LYS A 214 -19.88 10.88 -8.02
C LYS A 214 -19.90 11.95 -6.93
N ALA A 215 -19.88 11.55 -5.65
CA ALA A 215 -19.80 12.49 -4.55
C ALA A 215 -18.51 13.33 -4.60
N LEU A 216 -17.36 12.71 -4.90
CA LEU A 216 -16.08 13.39 -5.08
C LEU A 216 -16.10 14.33 -6.29
N ALA A 217 -16.61 13.87 -7.44
CA ALA A 217 -16.70 14.71 -8.63
C ALA A 217 -17.56 15.98 -8.39
N GLU A 218 -18.61 15.86 -7.59
CA GLU A 218 -19.44 17.00 -7.19
C GLU A 218 -18.70 17.93 -6.21
N LEU A 219 -17.95 17.39 -5.24
CA LEU A 219 -17.08 18.18 -4.37
C LEU A 219 -16.03 18.93 -5.16
N PHE A 220 -15.35 18.29 -6.12
CA PHE A 220 -14.37 18.96 -6.97
C PHE A 220 -15.01 20.08 -7.77
N ARG A 221 -16.12 19.81 -8.47
CA ARG A 221 -16.84 20.85 -9.22
C ARG A 221 -17.22 22.06 -8.36
N GLN A 222 -17.57 21.85 -7.10
CA GLN A 222 -18.00 22.91 -6.20
C GLN A 222 -16.83 23.71 -5.61
N TYR A 223 -15.72 23.05 -5.27
CA TYR A 223 -14.68 23.63 -4.42
C TYR A 223 -13.34 23.81 -5.15
N GLN A 224 -12.92 22.84 -5.96
CA GLN A 224 -11.73 22.94 -6.81
C GLN A 224 -11.88 22.01 -8.03
N PRO A 225 -12.38 22.50 -9.18
CA PRO A 225 -12.77 21.66 -10.32
C PRO A 225 -11.65 20.81 -10.92
N ASP A 226 -10.42 21.28 -10.80
CA ASP A 226 -9.24 20.61 -11.34
C ASP A 226 -8.54 19.70 -10.30
N ALA A 227 -9.15 19.52 -9.12
CA ALA A 227 -8.65 18.57 -8.14
C ALA A 227 -8.81 17.12 -8.62
N SER A 228 -7.92 16.25 -8.17
CA SER A 228 -7.97 14.81 -8.43
C SER A 228 -7.89 14.02 -7.14
N ALA A 229 -8.67 12.95 -7.06
CA ALA A 229 -8.62 12.02 -5.93
C ALA A 229 -7.40 11.11 -6.07
N SER A 230 -6.63 10.95 -5.00
CA SER A 230 -5.48 10.03 -4.95
C SER A 230 -5.88 8.70 -4.31
N PHE A 231 -6.15 8.70 -3.00
CA PHE A 231 -6.52 7.49 -2.25
C PHE A 231 -7.37 7.85 -1.03
N ILE A 232 -7.99 6.85 -0.41
CA ILE A 232 -8.64 7.00 0.89
C ILE A 232 -7.56 7.22 1.96
N TYR A 233 -7.63 8.34 2.66
CA TYR A 233 -6.72 8.77 3.71
C TYR A 233 -7.21 8.42 5.13
N SER A 234 -8.52 8.33 5.34
CA SER A 234 -9.05 7.97 6.65
C SER A 234 -10.43 7.33 6.50
N VAL A 235 -10.70 6.31 7.31
CA VAL A 235 -12.05 5.80 7.52
C VAL A 235 -12.31 5.76 9.01
N TYR A 236 -13.36 6.45 9.46
CA TYR A 236 -13.76 6.42 10.87
C TYR A 236 -15.27 6.38 11.01
N ASN A 237 -15.72 5.80 12.12
CA ASN A 237 -17.13 5.72 12.46
C ASN A 237 -17.45 6.71 13.58
N ASN A 238 -18.47 7.53 13.39
CA ASN A 238 -19.04 8.32 14.46
C ASN A 238 -20.10 7.45 15.17
N THR A 239 -19.77 7.01 16.39
CA THR A 239 -20.59 6.09 17.18
C THR A 239 -21.89 6.71 17.69
N GLU A 240 -21.95 8.04 17.81
CA GLU A 240 -23.15 8.77 18.26
C GLU A 240 -24.16 8.98 17.13
N THR A 241 -23.66 9.34 15.94
CA THR A 241 -24.51 9.66 14.77
C THR A 241 -24.73 8.47 13.84
N HIS A 242 -24.00 7.37 14.06
CA HIS A 242 -23.94 6.17 13.20
C HIS A 242 -23.54 6.47 11.75
N TYR A 243 -22.88 7.60 11.50
CA TYR A 243 -22.29 7.90 10.20
C TYR A 243 -20.88 7.32 10.10
N GLN A 244 -20.57 6.79 8.92
CA GLN A 244 -19.21 6.45 8.54
C GLN A 244 -18.64 7.56 7.68
N TYR A 245 -17.43 8.01 8.00
CA TYR A 245 -16.73 9.06 7.26
C TYR A 245 -15.54 8.45 6.53
N ILE A 246 -15.46 8.72 5.22
CA ILE A 246 -14.38 8.31 4.34
C ILE A 246 -13.72 9.57 3.79
N SER A 247 -12.51 9.87 4.26
CA SER A 247 -11.74 11.02 3.80
C SER A 247 -10.77 10.61 2.71
N PHE A 248 -10.82 11.26 1.56
CA PHE A 248 -9.87 11.07 0.47
C PHE A 248 -8.77 12.13 0.55
N LEU A 249 -7.53 11.71 0.34
CA LEU A 249 -6.48 12.66 -0.01
C LEU A 249 -6.61 12.99 -1.49
N CYS A 250 -6.63 14.29 -1.79
CA CYS A 250 -6.80 14.82 -3.12
C CYS A 250 -5.69 15.83 -3.40
N SER A 251 -5.22 15.87 -4.64
CA SER A 251 -4.27 16.88 -5.09
C SER A 251 -4.99 17.99 -5.85
N ALA A 252 -4.62 19.24 -5.59
CA ALA A 252 -5.01 20.39 -6.42
C ALA A 252 -3.80 20.84 -7.26
N PRO A 253 -4.02 21.30 -8.50
CA PRO A 253 -2.94 21.83 -9.33
C PRO A 253 -2.41 23.17 -8.81
N ASP A 254 -3.28 23.98 -8.20
CA ASP A 254 -3.00 25.28 -7.61
C ASP A 254 -3.89 25.55 -6.38
N GLU A 255 -3.67 26.71 -5.74
CA GLU A 255 -4.44 27.17 -4.57
C GLU A 255 -5.73 27.95 -4.95
N ALA A 256 -6.18 27.93 -6.21
CA ALA A 256 -7.36 28.65 -6.63
C ALA A 256 -8.64 27.88 -6.26
N ALA A 257 -9.31 28.29 -5.18
CA ALA A 257 -10.58 27.69 -4.77
C ALA A 257 -11.78 28.34 -5.48
N ALA A 258 -12.72 27.53 -5.98
CA ALA A 258 -14.03 28.00 -6.43
C ALA A 258 -14.93 28.40 -5.24
N ALA A 259 -14.76 27.75 -4.10
CA ALA A 259 -15.36 28.08 -2.82
C ALA A 259 -14.49 27.55 -1.67
N GLY A 260 -14.53 28.23 -0.51
CA GLY A 260 -13.62 27.94 0.60
C GLY A 260 -12.28 28.68 0.48
N GLU A 261 -11.33 28.29 1.31
CA GLU A 261 -10.00 28.91 1.38
C GLU A 261 -8.92 27.85 1.63
N PHE A 262 -7.78 27.95 0.94
CA PHE A 262 -6.60 27.15 1.28
C PHE A 262 -5.95 27.72 2.53
N VAL A 263 -6.01 26.96 3.62
CA VAL A 263 -5.51 27.38 4.93
C VAL A 263 -4.28 26.55 5.29
N SER A 264 -3.25 27.22 5.81
CA SER A 264 -2.12 26.54 6.43
C SER A 264 -2.57 25.89 7.73
N LEU A 265 -2.30 24.59 7.88
CA LEU A 265 -2.69 23.88 9.10
C LEU A 265 -1.86 24.31 10.32
N ASP A 266 -0.70 24.95 10.12
CA ASP A 266 0.09 25.52 11.21
C ASP A 266 -0.57 26.76 11.84
N ASP A 267 -1.49 27.41 11.11
CA ASP A 267 -2.21 28.60 11.57
C ASP A 267 -3.58 28.26 12.20
N LEU A 268 -3.90 26.97 12.37
CA LEU A 268 -5.19 26.50 12.86
C LEU A 268 -5.10 25.90 14.27
N ASP A 269 -5.77 26.56 15.21
CA ASP A 269 -6.02 25.99 16.54
C ASP A 269 -7.04 24.84 16.48
N ALA A 270 -6.83 23.79 17.28
CA ALA A 270 -7.72 22.63 17.34
C ALA A 270 -9.17 23.00 17.69
N ASP A 271 -9.37 24.01 18.53
CA ASP A 271 -10.70 24.48 18.94
C ASP A 271 -11.46 25.21 17.83
N ALA A 272 -10.74 25.71 16.82
CA ALA A 272 -11.32 26.35 15.65
C ALA A 272 -11.91 25.33 14.65
N LEU A 273 -11.59 24.04 14.80
CA LEU A 273 -12.09 22.95 13.96
C LEU A 273 -13.47 22.46 14.43
N GLN A 274 -14.25 21.93 13.48
CA GLN A 274 -15.62 21.49 13.69
C GLN A 274 -15.76 20.54 14.89
N ASP A 275 -14.92 19.51 14.96
CA ASP A 275 -14.94 18.49 15.99
C ASP A 275 -13.55 17.89 16.26
N SER A 276 -13.46 17.09 17.34
CA SER A 276 -12.21 16.45 17.76
C SER A 276 -11.70 15.39 16.78
N ALA A 277 -12.58 14.78 16.00
CA ALA A 277 -12.19 13.78 15.01
C ALA A 277 -11.45 14.45 13.84
N LEU A 278 -11.99 15.56 13.34
CA LEU A 278 -11.37 16.41 12.34
C LEU A 278 -10.04 16.96 12.85
N ALA A 279 -10.00 17.46 14.10
CA ALA A 279 -8.78 17.97 14.71
C ALA A 279 -7.68 16.91 14.79
N SER A 280 -8.01 15.72 15.28
CA SER A 280 -7.08 14.58 15.34
C SER A 280 -6.59 14.17 13.95
N MET A 281 -7.49 14.15 12.96
CA MET A 281 -7.15 13.80 11.58
C MET A 281 -6.24 14.83 10.90
N LEU A 282 -6.52 16.12 11.06
CA LEU A 282 -5.73 17.19 10.45
C LEU A 282 -4.39 17.38 11.16
N GLU A 283 -4.31 17.22 12.48
CA GLU A 283 -3.05 17.25 13.21
C GLU A 283 -2.12 16.11 12.76
N ARG A 284 -2.69 14.94 12.50
CA ARG A 284 -1.99 13.81 11.91
C ARG A 284 -1.55 14.09 10.48
N TYR A 285 -2.46 14.60 9.64
CA TYR A 285 -2.13 15.01 8.27
C TYR A 285 -1.03 16.07 8.24
N ARG A 286 -1.02 17.02 9.19
CA ARG A 286 -0.01 18.07 9.31
C ARG A 286 1.37 17.49 9.62
N LYS A 287 1.47 16.63 10.64
CA LYS A 287 2.71 15.90 10.97
C LYS A 287 3.22 15.11 9.78
N GLU A 288 2.29 14.51 9.05
CA GLU A 288 2.56 13.71 7.86
C GLU A 288 3.00 14.55 6.66
N SER A 289 2.36 15.69 6.36
CA SER A 289 2.72 16.60 5.26
C SER A 289 4.11 17.21 5.45
N GLN A 290 4.43 17.66 6.67
CA GLN A 290 5.75 18.23 7.02
C GLN A 290 6.89 17.23 6.87
N LEU A 291 6.60 15.93 7.02
CA LEU A 291 7.55 14.84 6.83
C LEU A 291 7.55 14.31 5.37
N LYS A 292 6.79 14.92 4.45
CA LYS A 292 6.46 14.43 3.09
C LYS A 292 5.95 13.00 3.11
N SER A 293 4.98 12.79 3.98
CA SER A 293 4.81 11.52 4.64
C SER A 293 3.36 11.20 5.04
N TYR A 294 2.47 10.94 4.09
CA TYR A 294 1.05 10.64 4.36
C TYR A 294 0.83 9.32 5.12
N GLY A 295 -0.34 9.12 5.76
CA GLY A 295 -0.75 8.02 6.65
C GLY A 295 -2.26 7.77 6.79
N LEU A 296 -2.68 6.53 6.51
CA LEU A 296 -4.05 6.04 6.58
C LEU A 296 -4.44 5.74 8.02
N TYR A 297 -5.41 6.44 8.57
CA TYR A 297 -5.86 6.18 9.94
C TYR A 297 -7.10 5.33 10.03
N PHE A 298 -7.06 4.46 11.03
CA PHE A 298 -8.12 3.58 11.43
C PHE A 298 -8.46 3.86 12.89
N GLY A 299 -9.67 4.34 13.17
CA GLY A 299 -10.09 4.64 14.54
C GLY A 299 -11.51 5.21 14.63
N ASP A 300 -11.85 5.69 15.82
CA ASP A 300 -13.01 6.53 16.09
C ASP A 300 -12.57 7.98 16.40
N HIS A 301 -13.52 8.80 16.86
CA HIS A 301 -13.32 10.22 17.18
C HIS A 301 -12.49 10.47 18.46
N SER A 302 -12.14 9.41 19.20
CA SER A 302 -11.47 9.42 20.50
C SER A 302 -10.18 8.59 20.54
N THR A 303 -10.08 7.52 19.73
CA THR A 303 -8.95 6.60 19.70
C THR A 303 -8.71 6.03 18.28
N GLY A 304 -7.46 5.82 17.87
CA GLY A 304 -7.16 5.24 16.57
C GLY A 304 -5.68 5.08 16.27
N THR A 305 -5.38 4.44 15.14
CA THR A 305 -4.02 4.08 14.71
C THR A 305 -3.71 4.69 13.36
N VAL A 306 -2.61 5.45 13.29
CA VAL A 306 -2.07 6.02 12.04
C VAL A 306 -1.24 4.96 11.31
N ARG A 307 -1.55 4.70 10.05
CA ARG A 307 -0.77 3.80 9.19
C ARG A 307 -0.15 4.56 8.02
N PRO A 308 1.11 4.99 8.08
CA PRO A 308 1.77 5.70 6.98
C PRO A 308 1.46 5.18 5.55
N LEU A 309 0.92 6.05 4.68
CA LEU A 309 0.71 6.03 3.22
C LEU A 309 1.91 6.70 2.55
N LEU A 310 3.07 6.19 2.86
CA LEU A 310 4.21 7.07 2.78
C LEU A 310 4.70 7.10 1.26
N SER A 311 4.87 8.32 0.71
CA SER A 311 5.69 8.83 -0.47
C SER A 311 6.61 7.94 -1.29
#